data_AF-A0A8J2H681-F1
#
_entry.id   AF-A0A8J2H681-F1
#
_cell.length_a   1.000
_cell.length_b   1.000
_cell.length_c   1.000
_cell.angle_alpha   90.00
_cell.angle_beta   90.00
_cell.angle_gamma   90.00
#
_symmetry.space_group_name_H-M   'P 1'
#
loop_
_entity.id
_entity.type
_entity.pdbx_description
1 polymer ?
#
loop_
_entity_poly.entity_id
_entity_poly.type
_entity_poly.pdbx_seq_one_letter_code
_entity_poly.pdbx_strand_id
1 'polypeptide(L)'
;MGETKLTIEEINSMSKIEFCKIFGNIVEHLSEATEAIEELRPFEHVSQLENLFCNFIEYLDDSEKEIILKNHPELTGEIYNEKILTTESQNEQKIAGINQMTTEEKILFNNFNKL
;
A
#
# COMPACT_ATOMS: atom_id res chain seq x y z
N MET A 1 3.83 12.34 13.94
CA MET A 1 3.80 13.42 12.93
C MET A 1 2.35 13.63 12.57
N GLY A 2 1.87 14.87 12.57
CA GLY A 2 0.48 15.14 12.19
C GLY A 2 0.26 14.80 10.73
N GLU A 3 -0.88 14.20 10.40
CA GLU A 3 -1.30 13.95 9.03
C GLU A 3 -1.28 15.27 8.26
N THR A 4 -0.37 15.40 7.30
CA THR A 4 -0.36 16.53 6.37
C THR A 4 -1.49 16.30 5.37
N LYS A 5 -2.58 17.04 5.50
CA LYS A 5 -3.64 17.07 4.49
C LYS A 5 -3.15 17.88 3.29
N LEU A 6 -3.16 17.27 2.12
CA LEU A 6 -2.82 17.90 0.84
C LEU A 6 -4.11 18.27 0.09
N THR A 7 -4.13 19.42 -0.56
CA THR A 7 -5.18 19.76 -1.54
C THR A 7 -4.85 19.17 -2.92
N ILE A 8 -5.86 19.09 -3.79
CA ILE A 8 -5.64 18.59 -5.15
C ILE A 8 -4.74 19.52 -5.97
N GLU A 9 -4.82 20.84 -5.73
CA GLU A 9 -3.94 21.82 -6.35
C GLU A 9 -2.48 21.65 -5.91
N GLU A 10 -2.25 21.36 -4.63
CA GLU A 10 -0.92 21.05 -4.10
C GLU A 10 -0.35 19.80 -4.78
N ILE A 11 -1.14 18.71 -4.86
CA ILE A 11 -0.74 17.46 -5.52
C ILE A 11 -0.40 17.69 -7.01
N ASN A 12 -1.24 18.44 -7.72
CA ASN A 12 -1.01 18.77 -9.13
C ASN A 12 0.22 19.66 -9.37
N SER A 13 0.65 20.41 -8.36
CA SER A 13 1.80 21.32 -8.44
C SER A 13 3.12 20.68 -8.02
N MET A 14 3.09 19.46 -7.46
CA MET A 14 4.30 18.75 -7.03
C MET A 14 5.23 18.43 -8.20
N SER A 15 6.54 18.41 -7.94
CA SER A 15 7.46 17.77 -8.87
C SER A 15 7.18 16.27 -8.94
N LYS A 16 7.54 15.63 -10.06
CA LYS A 16 7.45 14.17 -10.22
C LYS A 16 8.14 13.42 -9.07
N ILE A 17 9.31 13.91 -8.65
CA ILE A 17 10.08 13.31 -7.56
C ILE A 17 9.31 13.38 -6.23
N GLU A 18 8.70 14.52 -5.92
CA GLU A 18 7.90 14.66 -4.70
C GLU A 18 6.65 13.81 -4.74
N PHE A 19 5.96 13.76 -5.88
CA PHE A 19 4.77 12.93 -6.08
C PHE A 19 5.10 11.45 -5.86
N CYS A 20 6.10 10.91 -6.56
CA CYS A 20 6.51 9.52 -6.40
C CYS A 20 7.04 9.22 -5.00
N LYS A 21 7.64 10.19 -4.31
CA LYS A 21 8.07 10.00 -2.92
C LYS A 21 6.89 9.89 -1.95
N ILE A 22 5.83 10.67 -2.15
CA ILE A 22 4.66 10.71 -1.25
C ILE A 22 3.72 9.54 -1.53
N PHE A 23 3.47 9.24 -2.80
CA PHE A 23 2.50 8.24 -3.22
C PHE A 23 3.14 6.91 -3.69
N GLY A 24 4.47 6.75 -3.56
CA GLY A 24 5.21 5.62 -4.15
C GLY A 24 4.91 4.24 -3.58
N ASN A 25 4.18 4.16 -2.47
CA ASN A 25 3.80 2.90 -1.83
C ASN A 25 2.28 2.79 -1.58
N ILE A 26 1.46 3.43 -2.44
CA ILE A 26 0.00 3.27 -2.41
C ILE A 26 -0.41 1.83 -2.73
N VAL A 27 0.30 1.20 -3.67
CA VAL A 27 0.28 -0.24 -3.87
C VAL A 27 1.59 -0.78 -3.30
N GLU A 28 1.50 -1.61 -2.26
CA GLU A 28 2.65 -2.11 -1.51
C GLU A 28 3.69 -2.72 -2.48
N HIS A 29 4.92 -2.22 -2.41
CA HIS A 29 6.05 -2.66 -3.23
C HIS A 29 5.86 -2.54 -4.76
N LEU A 30 4.96 -1.67 -5.23
CA LEU A 30 4.73 -1.43 -6.66
C LEU A 30 4.74 0.07 -7.00
N SER A 31 5.93 0.68 -7.00
CA SER A 31 6.11 2.10 -7.30
C SER A 31 5.77 2.48 -8.74
N GLU A 32 5.84 1.52 -9.67
CA GLU A 32 5.52 1.68 -11.07
C GLU A 32 4.06 2.10 -11.29
N ALA A 33 3.15 1.68 -10.41
CA ALA A 33 1.78 2.16 -10.41
C ALA A 33 1.75 3.68 -10.23
N THR A 34 2.47 4.20 -9.23
CA THR A 34 2.54 5.63 -8.95
C THR A 34 3.20 6.40 -10.08
N GLU A 35 4.27 5.88 -10.67
CA GLU A 35 4.92 6.49 -11.82
C GLU A 35 3.99 6.60 -13.03
N ALA A 36 3.18 5.58 -13.29
CA ALA A 36 2.20 5.60 -14.38
C ALA A 36 1.05 6.60 -14.12
N ILE A 37 0.58 6.68 -12.88
CA ILE A 37 -0.51 7.57 -12.47
C ILE A 37 -0.06 9.04 -12.49
N GLU A 38 1.18 9.33 -12.10
CA GLU A 38 1.75 10.68 -12.05
C GLU A 38 1.72 11.38 -13.42
N GLU A 39 1.90 10.64 -14.50
CA GLU A 39 1.85 11.12 -15.89
C GLU A 39 0.43 11.51 -16.35
N LEU A 40 -0.61 11.16 -15.58
CA LEU A 40 -2.01 11.47 -15.88
C LEU A 40 -2.49 12.80 -15.28
N ARG A 41 -1.61 13.54 -14.62
CA ARG A 41 -1.92 14.87 -14.06
C ARG A 41 -2.27 15.88 -15.17
N PRO A 42 -3.11 16.89 -14.89
CA PRO A 42 -3.69 17.20 -13.58
C PRO A 42 -4.93 16.37 -13.24
N PHE A 43 -5.13 16.13 -11.94
CA PHE A 43 -6.33 15.53 -11.38
C PHE A 43 -7.33 16.61 -10.97
N GLU A 44 -8.62 16.39 -11.22
CA GLU A 44 -9.69 17.32 -10.88
C GLU A 44 -10.05 17.25 -9.39
N HIS A 45 -10.13 16.03 -8.83
CA HIS A 45 -10.48 15.76 -7.43
C HIS A 45 -9.72 14.54 -6.90
N VAL A 46 -9.63 14.39 -5.57
CA VAL A 46 -8.95 13.24 -4.92
C VAL A 46 -9.56 11.90 -5.36
N SER A 47 -10.87 11.82 -5.54
CA SER A 47 -11.54 10.61 -6.01
C SER A 47 -11.11 10.19 -7.41
N GLN A 48 -10.68 11.12 -8.27
CA GLN A 48 -10.11 10.77 -9.56
C GLN A 48 -8.77 10.04 -9.37
N LEU A 49 -7.91 10.53 -8.48
CA LEU A 49 -6.64 9.89 -8.15
C LEU A 49 -6.85 8.47 -7.59
N GLU A 50 -7.77 8.31 -6.63
CA GLU A 50 -8.15 7.00 -6.08
C GLU A 50 -8.63 6.04 -7.18
N ASN A 51 -9.56 6.48 -8.03
CA ASN A 51 -10.09 5.67 -9.13
C ASN A 51 -9.01 5.29 -10.13
N LEU A 52 -8.03 6.15 -10.39
CA LEU A 52 -6.94 5.83 -11.29
C LEU A 52 -6.08 4.67 -10.74
N PHE A 53 -5.77 4.65 -9.43
CA PHE A 53 -5.06 3.52 -8.82
C PHE A 53 -5.90 2.24 -8.84
N CYS A 54 -7.20 2.32 -8.54
CA CYS A 54 -8.10 1.16 -8.64
C CYS A 54 -8.12 0.60 -10.06
N ASN A 55 -8.32 1.46 -11.05
CA ASN A 55 -8.33 1.08 -12.46
C ASN A 55 -6.99 0.47 -12.89
N PHE A 56 -5.86 1.03 -12.44
CA PHE A 56 -4.54 0.46 -12.73
C PHE A 56 -4.49 -1.02 -12.33
N ILE A 57 -4.92 -1.35 -11.10
CA ILE A 57 -4.96 -2.74 -10.62
C ILE A 57 -5.98 -3.56 -11.42
N GLU A 58 -7.15 -3.02 -11.74
CA GLU A 58 -8.18 -3.74 -12.50
C GLU A 58 -7.70 -4.16 -13.90
N TYR A 59 -6.88 -3.33 -14.56
CA TYR A 59 -6.34 -3.59 -15.90
C TYR A 59 -5.18 -4.58 -15.94
N LEU A 60 -4.54 -4.87 -14.81
CA LEU A 60 -3.51 -5.90 -14.72
C LEU A 60 -4.10 -7.28 -15.04
N ASP A 61 -3.29 -8.14 -15.65
CA ASP A 61 -3.67 -9.54 -15.80
C ASP A 61 -3.64 -10.28 -14.46
N ASP A 62 -4.20 -11.48 -14.43
CA ASP A 62 -4.30 -12.27 -13.20
C ASP A 62 -2.92 -12.61 -12.62
N SER A 63 -1.88 -12.75 -13.46
CA SER A 63 -0.53 -13.08 -13.02
C SER A 63 0.16 -11.88 -12.37
N GLU A 64 -0.03 -10.69 -12.91
CA GLU A 64 0.43 -9.43 -12.33
C GLU A 64 -0.26 -9.14 -11.00
N LYS A 65 -1.59 -9.34 -10.93
CA LYS A 65 -2.36 -9.24 -9.68
C LYS A 65 -1.86 -10.25 -8.64
N GLU A 66 -1.57 -11.47 -9.05
CA GLU A 66 -1.03 -12.50 -8.16
C GLU A 66 0.36 -12.11 -7.61
N ILE A 67 1.23 -11.48 -8.41
CA ILE A 67 2.53 -10.98 -7.96
C ILE A 67 2.36 -9.90 -6.88
N ILE A 68 1.42 -8.97 -7.06
CA ILE A 68 1.12 -7.93 -6.05
C ILE A 68 0.73 -8.58 -4.72
N LEU A 69 -0.19 -9.54 -4.75
CA LEU A 69 -0.63 -10.24 -3.55
C LEU A 69 0.51 -11.03 -2.88
N LYS A 70 1.36 -11.69 -3.66
CA LYS A 70 2.50 -12.46 -3.14
C LYS A 70 3.61 -11.59 -2.53
N ASN A 71 3.78 -10.38 -3.03
CA ASN A 71 4.75 -9.43 -2.49
C ASN A 71 4.23 -8.71 -1.24
N HIS A 72 2.93 -8.77 -0.95
CA HIS A 72 2.36 -8.16 0.24
C HIS A 72 2.80 -8.93 1.49
N PRO A 73 3.24 -8.24 2.56
CA PRO A 73 3.74 -8.93 3.74
C PRO A 73 2.64 -9.73 4.44
N GLU A 74 3.02 -10.90 4.96
CA GLU A 74 2.12 -11.67 5.81
C GLU A 74 1.71 -10.88 7.06
N LEU A 75 0.45 -11.04 7.47
CA LEU A 75 -0.06 -10.39 8.68
C LEU A 75 0.61 -10.92 9.97
N THR A 76 1.00 -12.20 10.04
CA THR A 76 1.51 -12.82 11.29
C THR A 76 2.80 -13.64 11.12
N GLY A 77 3.46 -13.49 9.98
CA GLY A 77 4.60 -14.32 9.54
C GLY A 77 5.97 -13.91 10.07
N GLU A 78 7.02 -14.57 9.55
CA GLU A 78 8.42 -14.28 9.91
C GLU A 78 8.81 -12.81 9.60
N ILE A 79 8.28 -12.25 8.51
CA ILE A 79 8.46 -10.83 8.11
C ILE A 79 7.94 -9.86 9.19
N TYR A 80 6.84 -10.22 9.88
CA TYR A 80 6.31 -9.46 11.02
C TYR A 80 7.30 -9.45 12.19
N ASN A 81 7.91 -10.61 12.46
CA ASN A 81 8.84 -10.78 13.56
C ASN A 81 10.21 -10.13 13.28
N GLU A 82 10.60 -10.00 12.00
CA GLU A 82 11.85 -9.39 11.56
C GLU A 82 11.77 -7.88 11.28
N LYS A 83 10.60 -7.24 11.44
CA LYS A 83 10.38 -5.79 11.19
C LYS A 83 10.76 -5.33 9.76
N ILE A 84 10.57 -6.19 8.76
CA ILE A 84 10.85 -5.85 7.35
C ILE A 84 9.65 -5.13 6.70
N LEU A 85 8.58 -4.87 7.46
CA LEU A 85 7.40 -4.15 6.98
C LEU A 85 7.73 -2.71 6.54
N THR A 86 7.05 -2.26 5.50
CA THR A 86 6.94 -0.83 5.19
C THR A 86 6.30 -0.07 6.37
N THR A 87 6.45 1.25 6.37
CA THR A 87 5.86 2.07 7.45
C THR A 87 4.33 1.97 7.43
N GLU A 88 3.77 1.87 6.23
CA GLU A 88 2.35 1.69 5.93
C GLU A 88 1.84 0.36 6.50
N SER A 89 2.43 -0.77 6.08
CA SER A 89 2.08 -2.11 6.59
C SER A 89 2.23 -2.21 8.11
N GLN A 90 3.27 -1.61 8.70
CA GLN A 90 3.44 -1.59 10.15
C GLN A 90 2.30 -0.84 10.86
N ASN A 91 1.87 0.29 10.31
CA ASN A 91 0.77 1.07 10.88
C ASN A 91 -0.58 0.35 10.72
N GLU A 92 -0.85 -0.19 9.53
CA GLU A 92 -2.08 -0.93 9.24
C GLU A 92 -2.24 -2.15 10.14
N GLN A 93 -1.20 -2.96 10.26
CA GLN A 93 -1.22 -4.15 11.11
C GLN A 93 -1.33 -3.79 12.60
N LYS A 94 -0.72 -2.69 13.04
CA LYS A 94 -0.89 -2.16 14.39
C LYS A 94 -2.34 -1.73 14.65
N ILE A 95 -2.96 -1.03 13.70
CA ILE A 95 -4.37 -0.62 13.77
C ILE A 95 -5.29 -1.84 13.81
N ALA A 96 -4.97 -2.88 13.04
CA ALA A 96 -5.69 -4.15 13.03
C ALA A 96 -5.47 -5.01 14.29
N GLY A 97 -4.64 -4.56 15.25
CA GLY A 97 -4.40 -5.27 16.52
C GLY A 97 -3.52 -6.51 16.39
N ILE A 98 -2.90 -6.74 15.23
CA ILE A 98 -2.00 -7.87 14.97
C ILE A 98 -0.85 -7.90 15.99
N ASN A 99 -0.37 -6.71 16.36
CA ASN A 99 0.70 -6.57 17.34
C ASN A 99 0.32 -6.91 18.78
N GLN A 100 -0.97 -7.07 19.06
CA GLN A 100 -1.52 -7.34 20.39
C GLN A 100 -1.97 -8.78 20.56
N MET A 101 -1.92 -9.61 19.50
CA MET A 101 -2.32 -11.01 19.57
C MET A 101 -1.42 -11.82 20.51
N THR A 102 -2.03 -12.77 21.21
CA THR A 102 -1.33 -13.77 22.00
C THR A 102 -0.51 -14.71 21.11
N THR A 103 0.37 -15.50 21.73
CA THR A 103 1.13 -16.52 21.00
C THR A 103 0.20 -17.54 20.34
N GLU A 104 -0.87 -17.94 21.03
CA GLU A 104 -1.85 -18.91 20.54
C GLU A 104 -2.63 -18.37 19.34
N GLU A 105 -3.06 -17.10 19.40
CA GLU A 105 -3.76 -16.43 18.30
C GLU A 105 -2.86 -16.32 17.06
N LYS A 106 -1.58 -15.98 17.24
CA LYS A 106 -0.60 -15.93 16.14
C LYS A 106 -0.39 -17.29 15.48
N ILE A 107 -0.30 -18.36 16.28
CA ILE A 107 -0.17 -19.73 15.75
C ILE A 107 -1.42 -20.09 14.94
N LEU A 108 -2.60 -19.78 15.47
CA LEU A 108 -3.86 -20.05 14.78
C LEU A 108 -3.96 -19.28 13.45
N PHE A 109 -3.62 -17.99 13.45
CA PHE A 109 -3.61 -17.15 12.26
C PHE A 109 -2.63 -17.68 11.20
N ASN A 110 -1.42 -18.04 11.61
CA ASN A 110 -0.42 -18.62 10.71
C ASN A 110 -0.85 -19.96 10.10
N ASN A 111 -1.68 -20.74 10.80
CA ASN A 111 -2.26 -21.94 10.23
C ASN A 111 -3.31 -21.61 9.17
N PHE A 112 -4.13 -20.57 9.38
CA PHE A 112 -5.12 -20.13 8.39
C PHE A 112 -4.48 -19.58 7.10
N ASN A 113 -3.33 -18.89 7.20
CA ASN A 113 -2.59 -18.42 6.01
C ASN A 113 -2.04 -19.56 5.13
N LYS A 114 -1.98 -20.79 5.67
CA LYS A 114 -1.41 -21.97 4.98
C LYS A 114 -2.49 -22.94 4.47
N LEU A 115 -3.77 -22.67 4.73
CA LEU A 115 -4.89 -23.44 4.17
C LEU A 115 -5.07 -23.13 2.68
#